data_AF-A0A2H9R590-F1
#
_entry.id   AF-A0A2H9R590-F1
#
_cell.length_a   1.000
_cell.length_b   1.000
_cell.length_c   1.000
_cell.angle_alpha   90.00
_cell.angle_beta   90.00
_cell.angle_gamma   90.00
#
_symmetry.space_group_name_H-M   'P 1'
#
loop_
_entity.id
_entity.type
_entity.pdbx_description
1 polymer ?
#
loop_
_entity_poly.entity_id
_entity_poly.type
_entity_poly.pdbx_seq_one_letter_code
_entity_poly.pdbx_strand_id
1 'polypeptide(L)' 'MKYEDDFIHSVIRFVLWVAGLLIGLAVGFGMVDGTLRILFLPLAITQLAGWLAIVAIVVGVILTIIEHLKNQKDLNKK' A
#
# COMPACT_ATOMS: atom_id res chain seq x y z
N MET A 1 -22.97 -21.51 8.60
CA MET A 1 -22.34 -21.07 7.34
C MET A 1 -21.94 -19.59 7.34
N LYS A 2 -22.74 -18.65 7.89
CA LYS A 2 -22.41 -17.20 7.89
C LYS A 2 -21.01 -16.81 8.41
N TYR A 3 -20.46 -17.52 9.41
CA TYR A 3 -19.13 -17.26 9.95
C TYR A 3 -17.97 -17.55 8.98
N GLU A 4 -18.18 -18.49 8.03
CA GLU A 4 -17.14 -18.88 7.09
C GLU A 4 -16.92 -17.78 6.04
N ASP A 5 -18.02 -17.20 5.54
CA ASP A 5 -17.98 -16.12 4.56
C ASP A 5 -17.29 -14.87 5.15
N ASP A 6 -17.63 -14.48 6.40
CA ASP A 6 -17.06 -13.30 7.07
C ASP A 6 -15.54 -13.43 7.28
N PHE A 7 -15.06 -14.61 7.67
CA PHE A 7 -13.63 -14.88 7.85
C PHE A 7 -12.88 -14.79 6.52
N ILE A 8 -13.40 -15.43 5.48
CA ILE A 8 -12.79 -15.43 4.14
C ILE A 8 -12.72 -14.00 3.58
N HIS A 9 -13.77 -13.19 3.76
CA HIS A 9 -13.76 -11.79 3.35
C HIS A 9 -12.68 -10.97 4.05
N SER A 10 -12.48 -11.16 5.36
CA SER A 10 -11.43 -10.45 6.12
C SER A 10 -10.03 -10.80 5.62
N VAL A 11 -9.75 -12.09 5.43
CA VAL A 11 -8.45 -12.56 4.93
C VAL A 11 -8.19 -12.05 3.52
N ILE A 12 -9.18 -12.11 2.62
CA ILE A 12 -9.04 -11.60 1.25
C ILE A 12 -8.72 -10.10 1.26
N ARG A 13 -9.41 -9.30 2.08
CA ARG A 13 -9.14 -7.86 2.18
C ARG A 13 -7.71 -7.58 2.66
N PHE A 14 -7.23 -8.35 3.63
CA PHE A 14 -5.84 -8.24 4.09
C PHE A 14 -4.84 -8.61 2.99
N VAL A 15 -5.04 -9.75 2.32
CA VAL A 15 -4.16 -10.20 1.23
C VAL A 15 -4.12 -9.19 0.09
N LEU A 16 -5.27 -8.66 -0.32
CA LEU A 16 -5.35 -7.62 -1.36
C LEU A 16 -4.64 -6.33 -0.94
N TRP A 17 -4.76 -5.93 0.33
CA TRP A 17 -4.06 -4.76 0.85
C TRP A 17 -2.53 -4.96 0.82
N VAL A 18 -2.04 -6.10 1.30
CA VAL A 18 -0.60 -6.42 1.26
C VAL A 18 -0.10 -6.54 -0.18
N ALA A 19 -0.84 -7.22 -1.06
CA ALA A 19 -0.49 -7.34 -2.48
C ALA A 19 -0.40 -5.97 -3.16
N GLY A 20 -1.36 -5.08 -2.90
CA GLY A 20 -1.33 -3.71 -3.40
C GLY A 20 -0.10 -2.92 -2.92
N LEU A 21 0.26 -3.10 -1.64
CA LEU A 21 1.44 -2.48 -1.03
C LEU A 21 2.73 -2.97 -1.70
N LEU A 22 2.87 -4.28 -1.90
CA LEU A 22 4.04 -4.89 -2.56
C LEU A 22 4.18 -4.48 -4.03
N ILE A 23 3.08 -4.54 -4.79
CA ILE A 23 3.09 -4.14 -6.21
C ILE A 23 3.40 -2.64 -6.33
N GLY A 24 2.79 -1.79 -5.49
CA GLY A 24 3.02 -0.35 -5.50
C GLY A 24 4.48 0.03 -5.21
N LEU A 25 5.11 -0.61 -4.21
CA LEU A 25 6.53 -0.39 -3.93
C LEU A 25 7.42 -0.93 -5.04
N ALA A 26 7.15 -2.12 -5.58
CA ALA A 26 7.94 -2.71 -6.66
C ALA A 26 7.92 -1.82 -7.92
N VAL A 27 6.74 -1.30 -8.30
CA VAL A 27 6.60 -0.38 -9.43
C VAL A 27 7.30 0.95 -9.13
N GLY A 28 7.13 1.51 -7.94
CA GLY A 28 7.78 2.75 -7.53
C GLY A 28 9.31 2.66 -7.61
N PHE A 29 9.90 1.64 -7.01
CA PHE A 29 11.36 1.43 -7.07
C PHE A 29 11.83 1.12 -8.49
N GLY A 30 11.10 0.30 -9.25
CA GLY A 30 11.43 0.00 -10.64
C GLY A 30 11.46 1.24 -11.53
N MET A 31 10.56 2.20 -11.29
CA MET A 31 10.51 3.48 -12.01
C MET A 31 11.62 4.44 -11.60
N VAL A 32 12.01 4.47 -10.32
CA VAL A 32 13.11 5.32 -9.82
C VAL A 32 14.46 4.85 -10.34
N ASP A 33 14.72 3.54 -10.29
CA ASP A 33 15.96 2.93 -10.76
C ASP A 33 16.05 2.89 -12.30
N GLY A 34 14.94 3.18 -13.00
CA GLY A 34 14.89 3.18 -14.46
C GLY A 34 14.86 1.79 -15.09
N THR A 35 14.68 0.74 -14.27
CA THR A 35 14.40 -0.64 -14.69
C THR A 35 13.03 -0.73 -15.38
N LEU A 36 12.03 0.01 -14.87
CA LEU A 36 10.73 0.16 -15.49
C LEU A 36 10.68 1.45 -16.30
N ARG A 37 10.72 1.33 -17.63
CA ARG A 37 10.61 2.47 -18.55
C ARG A 37 9.23 2.49 -19.18
N ILE A 38 8.56 3.63 -19.11
CA ILE A 38 7.29 3.81 -19.81
C ILE A 38 7.61 4.35 -21.19
N LEU A 39 7.17 3.62 -22.23
CA LEU A 39 7.34 4.05 -23.61
C LEU A 39 6.66 5.41 -23.79
N PHE A 40 7.32 6.34 -24.48
CA PHE A 40 6.87 7.71 -24.73
C PHE A 40 6.97 8.71 -23.56
N LEU A 41 7.50 8.32 -22.40
CA LEU A 41 7.76 9.25 -21.28
C LEU A 41 9.26 9.52 -21.09
N PRO A 42 9.67 10.78 -20.90
CA PRO A 42 11.03 11.12 -20.46
C PRO A 42 11.39 10.43 -19.14
N LEU A 43 12.66 10.03 -19.01
CA LEU A 43 13.17 9.31 -17.84
C LEU A 43 12.91 10.07 -16.53
N ALA A 44 13.16 11.39 -16.53
CA ALA A 44 12.96 12.23 -15.35
C ALA A 44 11.49 12.21 -14.85
N ILE A 45 10.52 12.22 -15.76
CA ILE A 45 9.09 12.20 -15.40
C ILE A 45 8.70 10.83 -14.85
N THR A 46 9.24 9.76 -15.43
CA THR A 46 9.02 8.38 -14.96
C THR A 46 9.59 8.20 -13.55
N GLN A 47 10.79 8.73 -13.27
CA GLN A 47 11.41 8.66 -11.94
C GLN A 47 10.61 9.46 -10.89
N LEU A 48 10.11 10.64 -11.25
CA LEU A 48 9.23 11.44 -10.36
C LEU A 48 7.94 10.69 -10.03
N ALA A 49 7.32 10.05 -11.03
CA ALA A 49 6.13 9.23 -10.80
C ALA A 49 6.42 8.03 -9.88
N GLY A 50 7.59 7.41 -10.00
CA GLY A 50 8.05 6.36 -9.09
C GLY A 50 8.16 6.84 -7.64
N TRP A 51 8.78 8.01 -7.42
CA TRP A 51 8.85 8.63 -6.10
C TRP A 51 7.47 8.96 -5.52
N LEU A 52 6.54 9.47 -6.33
CA LEU A 52 5.17 9.72 -5.90
C LEU A 52 4.47 8.44 -5.41
N ALA A 53 4.64 7.33 -6.13
CA ALA A 53 4.09 6.04 -5.74
C ALA A 53 4.67 5.55 -4.40
N ILE A 54 5.99 5.65 -4.22
CA ILE A 54 6.66 5.27 -2.97
C ILE A 54 6.11 6.10 -1.80
N VAL A 55 6.05 7.42 -1.95
CA VAL A 55 5.56 8.32 -0.91
C VAL A 55 4.10 8.02 -0.57
N ALA A 56 3.24 7.79 -1.56
CA ALA A 56 1.84 7.46 -1.34
C ALA A 56 1.68 6.16 -0.52
N ILE A 57 2.46 5.13 -0.85
CA ILE A 57 2.46 3.87 -0.09
C ILE A 57 2.95 4.10 1.34
N VAL A 58 4.08 4.78 1.52
CA VAL A 58 4.65 5.05 2.85
C VAL A 58 3.66 5.82 3.73
N VAL A 59 3.04 6.87 3.20
CA VAL A 59 2.00 7.64 3.90
C VAL A 59 0.81 6.75 4.23
N GLY A 60 0.33 5.94 3.28
CA GLY A 60 -0.79 5.02 3.49
C GLY A 60 -0.52 4.04 4.63
N VAL A 61 0.67 3.44 4.67
CA VAL A 61 1.07 2.52 5.75
C VAL A 61 1.14 3.22 7.10
N ILE A 62 1.73 4.41 7.16
CA ILE A 62 1.82 5.20 8.39
C ILE A 62 0.41 5.52 8.92
N LEU A 63 -0.50 5.95 8.05
CA LEU A 63 -1.89 6.24 8.43
C LEU A 63 -2.60 5.00 8.95
N THR A 64 -2.46 3.85 8.29
CA THR A 64 -3.05 2.58 8.75
C THR A 64 -2.54 2.17 10.13
N ILE A 65 -1.23 2.36 10.41
CA ILE A 65 -0.65 2.09 11.72
C ILE A 65 -1.23 3.03 12.78
N ILE A 66 -1.29 4.34 12.50
CA ILE A 66 -1.86 5.33 13.42
C ILE A 66 -3.32 5.00 13.75
N GLU A 67 -4.12 4.63 12.76
CA GLU A 67 -5.52 4.25 12.95
C GLU A 67 -5.65 3.03 13.87
N HIS A 68 -4.86 1.98 13.64
CA HIS A 68 -4.85 0.78 14.48
C HIS A 68 -4.42 1.09 15.92
N LEU A 69 -3.38 1.90 16.11
CA LEU A 69 -2.90 2.30 17.44
C LEU A 69 -3.93 3.14 18.18
N LYS A 70 -4.60 4.07 17.50
CA LYS A 70 -5.67 4.88 18.09
C LYS A 70 -6.85 3.99 18.52
N ASN A 71 -7.28 3.08 17.65
CA ASN A 71 -8.41 2.20 17.93
C ASN A 71 -8.14 1.27 19.14
N GLN A 72 -6.91 0.77 19.29
CA GLN A 72 -6.50 0.00 20.48
C GLN A 72 -6.55 0.83 21.77
N LYS A 73 -6.13 2.10 21.71
CA LYS A 73 -6.15 3.00 22.86
C LYS A 73 -7.57 3.34 23.33
N ASP A 74 -8.51 3.46 22.41
CA ASP A 74 -9.93 3.73 22.71
C ASP A 74 -10.61 2.52 23.39
N LEU A 75 -10.19 1.29 23.08
CA LEU A 75 -10.68 0.07 23.73
C LEU A 75 -10.15 -0.11 25.16
N ASN A 76 -8.90 0.28 25.44
CA ASN A 76 -8.29 0.14 26.77
C ASN A 76 -8.77 1.23 27.77
N LYS A 77 -9.62 2.17 27.35
CA LYS A 77 -10.10 3.29 28.17
C LYS A 77 -11.55 3.12 28.65
N LYS A 78 -12.23 2.05 28.25
CA LYS A 78 -13.55 1.63 28.77
C LYS A 78 -13.38 0.58 29.85
#